data_AF-A5N569-F1
#
_entry.id   AF-A5N569-F1
#
_cell.length_a   1.000
_cell.length_b   1.000
_cell.length_c   1.000
_cell.angle_alpha   90.00
_cell.angle_beta   90.00
_cell.angle_gamma   90.00
#
_symmetry.space_group_name_H-M   'P 1'
#
loop_
_entity.id
_entity.type
_entity.pdbx_description
1 polymer ?
#
loop_
_entity_poly.entity_id
_entity_poly.type
_entity_poly.pdbx_seq_one_letter_code
_entity_poly.pdbx_strand_id
1 'polypeptide(L)'
;MDNYSTYELLNHHNILPFISLNSKTKAKFDYPHPDILCFDDKGNPICMSGIPFVNWGYSKPKGIKYHCYLGVKALEPPPECKFSDSNYGRVVYIKPDFDLRMFPPVPRHSEKFKAVFKTRTSVERPNKQIFQDYAIEEYKSQSAIIRMPLATFAVINIHLDAWIKHTGFSFIDLLQNKAAQNTC
;
A
#
# COMPACT_ATOMS: atom_id res chain seq x y z
N MET A 1 -8.49 12.25 12.59
CA MET A 1 -9.72 11.70 12.01
C MET A 1 -9.34 10.58 11.06
N ASP A 2 -10.01 9.44 11.14
CA ASP A 2 -9.67 8.27 10.32
C ASP A 2 -10.19 8.44 8.90
N ASN A 3 -9.37 8.06 7.90
CA ASN A 3 -9.64 8.33 6.48
C ASN A 3 -10.59 7.29 5.85
N TYR A 4 -11.79 7.11 6.41
CA TYR A 4 -12.78 6.13 5.93
C TYR A 4 -13.31 6.46 4.52
N SER A 5 -13.53 7.74 4.22
CA SER A 5 -14.05 8.21 2.93
C SER A 5 -13.19 7.76 1.73
N THR A 6 -11.86 7.70 1.90
CA THR A 6 -10.98 7.17 0.84
C THR A 6 -11.24 5.69 0.58
N TYR A 7 -11.45 4.88 1.63
CA TYR A 7 -11.73 3.46 1.44
C TYR A 7 -13.10 3.22 0.79
N GLU A 8 -14.11 4.00 1.16
CA GLU A 8 -15.44 3.96 0.54
C GLU A 8 -15.39 4.30 -0.96
N LEU A 9 -14.67 5.38 -1.31
CA LEU A 9 -14.45 5.78 -2.70
C LEU A 9 -13.76 4.66 -3.50
N LEU A 10 -12.70 4.08 -2.95
CA LEU A 10 -11.97 2.99 -3.62
C LEU A 10 -12.86 1.76 -3.80
N ASN A 11 -13.66 1.41 -2.79
CA ASN A 11 -14.61 0.30 -2.88
C ASN A 11 -15.67 0.53 -3.95
N HIS A 12 -16.25 1.74 -4.00
CA HIS A 12 -17.24 2.13 -5.02
C HIS A 12 -16.69 1.99 -6.44
N HIS A 13 -15.41 2.33 -6.66
CA HIS A 13 -14.74 2.20 -7.95
C HIS A 13 -14.09 0.83 -8.19
N ASN A 14 -14.28 -0.15 -7.30
CA ASN A 14 -13.64 -1.47 -7.36
C ASN A 14 -12.09 -1.41 -7.42
N ILE A 15 -11.50 -0.40 -6.79
CA ILE A 15 -10.05 -0.20 -6.70
C ILE A 15 -9.53 -0.84 -5.42
N LEU A 16 -8.45 -1.62 -5.52
CA LEU A 16 -7.82 -2.26 -4.36
C LEU A 16 -7.05 -1.24 -3.50
N PRO A 17 -7.33 -1.13 -2.20
CA PRO A 17 -6.64 -0.18 -1.33
C PRO A 17 -5.25 -0.67 -0.93
N PHE A 18 -4.20 0.07 -1.34
CA PHE A 18 -2.83 -0.11 -0.87
C PHE A 18 -2.43 1.00 0.12
N ILE A 19 -3.16 1.08 1.23
CA ILE A 19 -3.01 2.16 2.22
C ILE A 19 -2.47 1.58 3.53
N SER A 20 -1.32 2.07 3.99
CA SER A 20 -0.74 1.70 5.29
C SER A 20 -1.52 2.32 6.45
N LEU A 21 -1.63 1.60 7.57
CA LEU A 21 -2.13 2.18 8.81
C LEU A 21 -1.06 3.07 9.45
N ASN A 22 -1.50 4.10 10.19
CA ASN A 22 -0.60 4.96 10.93
C ASN A 22 0.05 4.17 12.07
N SER A 23 1.38 4.08 12.10
CA SER A 23 2.12 3.34 13.14
C SER A 23 1.94 3.92 14.54
N LYS A 24 1.56 5.20 14.65
CA LYS A 24 1.31 5.86 15.95
C LYS A 24 0.00 5.43 16.60
N THR A 25 -0.93 4.86 15.83
CA THR A 25 -2.25 4.46 16.31
C THR A 25 -2.33 2.94 16.36
N LYS A 26 -2.64 2.36 17.53
CA LYS A 26 -2.90 0.93 17.62
C LYS A 26 -4.15 0.60 16.83
N ALA A 27 -4.01 -0.25 15.81
CA ALA A 27 -5.15 -0.78 15.06
C ALA A 27 -5.99 -1.64 16.00
N LYS A 28 -7.28 -1.35 16.09
CA LYS A 28 -8.25 -2.19 16.81
C LYS A 28 -9.01 -2.99 15.77
N PHE A 29 -8.79 -4.30 15.78
CA PHE A 29 -9.55 -5.22 14.95
C PHE A 29 -10.70 -5.76 15.77
N ASP A 30 -11.91 -5.56 15.27
CA ASP A 30 -13.12 -6.10 15.85
C ASP A 30 -13.98 -6.64 14.72
N TYR A 31 -14.55 -7.81 14.92
CA TYR A 31 -15.47 -8.44 13.98
C TYR A 31 -16.31 -9.47 14.73
N PRO A 32 -17.63 -9.24 14.88
CA PRO A 32 -18.49 -10.14 15.62
C PRO A 32 -18.68 -11.44 14.85
N HIS A 33 -18.03 -12.51 15.30
CA HIS A 33 -18.16 -13.84 14.73
C HIS A 33 -17.97 -14.92 15.81
N PRO A 34 -18.84 -15.96 15.87
CA PRO A 34 -18.81 -16.95 16.95
C PRO A 34 -17.52 -17.77 17.01
N ASP A 35 -16.82 -17.88 15.88
CA ASP A 35 -15.58 -18.65 15.77
C ASP A 35 -14.30 -17.82 15.92
N ILE A 36 -14.41 -16.51 16.12
CA ILE A 36 -13.28 -15.59 16.29
C ILE A 36 -13.26 -15.13 17.75
N LEU A 37 -12.17 -15.43 18.46
CA LEU A 37 -11.95 -14.96 19.82
C LEU A 37 -11.41 -13.53 19.84
N CYS A 38 -10.38 -13.28 19.04
CA CYS A 38 -9.70 -12.00 18.93
C CYS A 38 -8.85 -11.97 17.64
N PHE A 39 -8.03 -10.94 17.47
CA PHE A 39 -7.13 -10.76 16.35
C PHE A 39 -5.68 -10.64 16.81
N ASP A 40 -4.74 -11.12 16.00
CA ASP A 40 -3.31 -10.90 16.20
C ASP A 40 -2.88 -9.47 15.80
N ASP A 41 -1.61 -9.12 16.07
CA ASP A 41 -1.04 -7.82 15.70
C ASP A 41 -1.04 -7.53 14.19
N LYS A 42 -1.23 -8.56 13.36
CA LYS A 42 -1.26 -8.48 11.90
C LYS A 42 -2.69 -8.41 11.35
N GLY A 43 -3.71 -8.49 12.21
CA GLY A 43 -5.12 -8.49 11.85
C GLY A 43 -5.64 -9.85 11.37
N ASN A 44 -4.95 -10.95 11.66
CA ASN A 44 -5.46 -12.30 11.42
C ASN A 44 -6.36 -12.73 12.59
N PRO A 45 -7.52 -13.35 12.33
CA PRO A 45 -8.38 -13.83 13.39
C PRO A 45 -7.74 -15.01 14.12
N ILE A 46 -8.05 -15.12 15.41
CA ILE A 46 -7.63 -16.21 16.30
C ILE A 46 -8.88 -16.99 16.69
N CYS A 47 -8.81 -18.32 16.63
CA CYS A 47 -9.93 -19.18 16.99
C CYS A 47 -10.15 -19.24 18.51
N MET A 48 -11.28 -19.82 18.94
CA MET A 48 -11.60 -20.01 20.35
C MET A 48 -10.58 -20.85 21.13
N SER A 49 -9.79 -21.67 20.43
CA SER A 49 -8.69 -22.48 21.01
C SER A 49 -7.33 -21.77 20.97
N GLY A 50 -7.28 -20.47 20.64
CA GLY A 50 -6.04 -19.69 20.60
C GLY A 50 -5.15 -19.91 19.37
N ILE A 51 -5.62 -20.63 18.35
CA ILE A 51 -4.86 -20.91 17.13
C ILE A 51 -5.14 -19.81 16.08
N PRO A 52 -4.12 -19.22 15.45
CA PRO A 52 -4.32 -18.22 14.42
C PRO A 52 -4.89 -18.84 13.14
N PHE A 53 -5.75 -18.09 12.45
CA PHE A 53 -6.12 -18.42 11.08
C PHE A 53 -5.14 -17.82 10.08
N VAL A 54 -4.98 -18.50 8.95
CA VAL A 54 -4.14 -18.10 7.82
C VAL A 54 -5.02 -17.53 6.71
N ASN A 55 -4.66 -16.35 6.22
CA ASN A 55 -5.33 -15.72 5.08
C ASN A 55 -5.14 -16.55 3.80
N TRP A 56 -6.24 -16.85 3.10
CA TRP A 56 -6.27 -17.66 1.87
C TRP A 56 -6.78 -16.89 0.66
N GLY A 57 -6.78 -15.56 0.75
CA GLY A 57 -7.23 -14.65 -0.29
C GLY A 57 -8.72 -14.34 -0.25
N TYR A 58 -9.14 -13.56 -1.24
CA TYR A 58 -10.51 -13.06 -1.34
C TYR A 58 -11.38 -13.99 -2.20
N SER A 59 -12.51 -14.42 -1.65
CA SER A 59 -13.48 -15.30 -2.32
C SER A 59 -14.79 -14.55 -2.54
N LYS A 60 -15.07 -14.14 -3.78
CA LYS A 60 -16.37 -13.54 -4.15
C LYS A 60 -17.48 -14.61 -4.09
N PRO A 61 -18.67 -14.33 -3.53
CA PRO A 61 -19.11 -13.09 -2.86
C PRO A 61 -18.92 -13.10 -1.33
N LYS A 62 -18.28 -14.13 -0.76
CA LYS A 62 -18.26 -14.39 0.69
C LYS A 62 -17.37 -13.43 1.49
N GLY A 63 -16.23 -13.01 0.94
CA GLY A 63 -15.27 -12.14 1.60
C GLY A 63 -13.84 -12.71 1.64
N ILE A 64 -13.02 -12.20 2.56
CA ILE A 64 -11.66 -12.67 2.80
C ILE A 64 -11.73 -14.02 3.51
N LYS A 65 -11.18 -15.06 2.87
CA LYS A 65 -11.20 -16.44 3.36
C LYS A 65 -10.01 -16.68 4.30
N TYR A 66 -10.30 -17.28 5.45
CA TYR A 66 -9.32 -17.64 6.47
C TYR A 66 -9.43 -19.13 6.81
N HIS A 67 -8.30 -19.84 6.78
CA HIS A 67 -8.20 -21.26 7.14
C HIS A 67 -7.51 -21.44 8.49
N CYS A 68 -7.93 -22.43 9.28
CA CYS A 68 -7.22 -22.78 10.51
C CYS A 68 -5.76 -23.19 10.20
N TYR A 69 -4.80 -22.64 10.95
CA TYR A 69 -3.37 -22.94 10.74
C TYR A 69 -3.06 -24.45 10.82
N LEU A 70 -3.64 -25.17 11.78
CA LEU A 70 -3.41 -26.62 11.91
C LEU A 70 -3.92 -27.40 10.71
N GLY A 71 -5.08 -27.02 10.16
CA GLY A 71 -5.63 -27.64 8.95
C GLY A 71 -4.78 -27.38 7.72
N VAL A 72 -4.21 -26.17 7.59
CA VAL A 72 -3.26 -25.85 6.51
C VAL A 72 -1.96 -26.66 6.64
N LYS A 73 -1.52 -26.94 7.87
CA LYS A 73 -0.31 -27.71 8.16
C LYS A 73 -0.55 -29.22 8.25
N ALA A 74 -1.79 -29.69 8.07
CA ALA A 74 -2.17 -31.09 8.26
C ALA A 74 -1.72 -31.65 9.63
N LEU A 75 -1.82 -30.83 10.68
CA LEU A 75 -1.50 -31.21 12.05
C LEU A 75 -2.78 -31.59 12.81
N GLU A 76 -2.66 -32.55 13.72
CA GLU A 76 -3.78 -32.95 14.58
C GLU A 76 -4.18 -31.79 15.50
N PRO A 77 -5.45 -31.37 15.49
CA PRO A 77 -5.94 -30.32 16.37
C PRO A 77 -6.03 -30.81 17.82
N PRO A 78 -5.81 -29.94 18.82
CA PRO A 78 -6.07 -30.29 20.21
C PRO A 78 -7.55 -30.61 20.42
N PRO A 79 -7.91 -31.46 21.40
CA PRO A 79 -9.29 -31.93 21.59
C PRO A 79 -10.31 -30.80 21.84
N GLU A 80 -9.84 -29.67 22.37
CA GLU A 80 -10.60 -28.45 22.64
C GLU A 80 -10.96 -27.68 21.35
N CYS A 81 -10.24 -27.95 20.25
CA CYS A 81 -10.47 -27.32 18.97
C CYS A 81 -11.55 -28.10 18.21
N LYS A 82 -12.77 -27.59 18.24
CA LYS A 82 -13.90 -28.09 17.44
C LYS A 82 -13.66 -27.83 15.96
N PHE A 83 -12.88 -28.71 15.34
CA PHE A 83 -12.72 -28.76 13.89
C PHE A 83 -14.09 -28.99 13.24
N SER A 84 -14.29 -28.40 12.06
CA SER A 84 -15.30 -28.91 11.13
C SER A 84 -14.84 -30.26 10.60
N ASP A 85 -15.75 -31.12 10.16
CA ASP A 85 -15.45 -32.45 9.59
C ASP A 85 -14.56 -32.44 8.32
N SER A 86 -14.11 -31.25 7.87
CA SER A 86 -13.23 -31.06 6.74
C SER A 86 -11.75 -31.23 7.12
N ASN A 87 -10.97 -31.90 6.26
CA ASN A 87 -9.51 -32.03 6.39
C ASN A 87 -8.77 -30.68 6.51
N TYR A 88 -9.35 -29.61 5.95
CA TYR A 88 -8.78 -28.24 5.97
C TYR A 88 -9.11 -27.46 7.25
N GLY A 89 -9.93 -28.04 8.13
CA GLY A 89 -10.44 -27.41 9.32
C GLY A 89 -11.44 -26.31 9.09
N ARG A 90 -11.70 -25.61 10.20
CA ARG A 90 -12.67 -24.51 10.22
C ARG A 90 -12.20 -23.41 9.29
N VAL A 91 -13.15 -22.89 8.52
CA VAL A 91 -12.94 -21.78 7.58
C VAL A 91 -13.84 -20.64 7.99
N VAL A 92 -13.26 -19.45 8.13
CA VAL A 92 -13.99 -18.22 8.45
C VAL A 92 -13.91 -17.27 7.27
N TYR A 93 -14.98 -16.50 7.05
CA TYR A 93 -15.02 -15.46 6.04
C TYR A 93 -15.25 -14.12 6.72
N ILE A 94 -14.33 -13.18 6.52
CA ILE A 94 -14.48 -11.79 6.98
C ILE A 94 -14.90 -10.95 5.78
N LYS A 95 -16.03 -10.25 5.90
CA LYS A 95 -16.51 -9.33 4.88
C LYS A 95 -15.77 -7.99 4.99
N PRO A 96 -15.09 -7.51 3.93
CA PRO A 96 -14.48 -6.17 3.94
C PRO A 96 -15.48 -5.06 4.21
N ASP A 97 -16.74 -5.23 3.81
CA ASP A 97 -17.80 -4.21 3.98
C ASP A 97 -18.08 -3.88 5.45
N PHE A 98 -17.70 -4.76 6.40
CA PHE A 98 -17.85 -4.49 7.83
C PHE A 98 -16.92 -3.34 8.27
N ASP A 99 -15.65 -3.40 7.86
CA ASP A 99 -14.71 -2.29 8.02
C ASP A 99 -13.67 -2.38 6.89
N LEU A 100 -13.87 -1.55 5.86
CA LEU A 100 -13.02 -1.53 4.66
C LEU A 100 -11.57 -1.17 4.99
N ARG A 101 -11.35 -0.42 6.07
CA ARG A 101 -10.04 -0.01 6.53
C ARG A 101 -9.37 -1.13 7.30
N MET A 102 -10.05 -1.79 8.24
CA MET A 102 -9.43 -2.85 9.03
C MET A 102 -9.27 -4.15 8.24
N PHE A 103 -10.22 -4.47 7.38
CA PHE A 103 -10.24 -5.72 6.61
C PHE A 103 -10.17 -5.47 5.09
N PRO A 104 -9.07 -4.89 4.57
CA PRO A 104 -8.92 -4.70 3.14
C PRO A 104 -8.79 -6.05 2.42
N PRO A 105 -9.24 -6.17 1.15
CA PRO A 105 -9.12 -7.42 0.39
C PRO A 105 -7.69 -7.94 0.23
N VAL A 106 -6.70 -7.03 0.22
CA VAL A 106 -5.27 -7.37 0.19
C VAL A 106 -4.68 -7.16 1.59
N PRO A 107 -4.19 -8.22 2.26
CA PRO A 107 -3.58 -8.08 3.58
C PRO A 107 -2.34 -7.20 3.53
N ARG A 108 -2.22 -6.26 4.48
CA ARG A 108 -1.11 -5.28 4.51
C ARG A 108 0.26 -5.92 4.73
N HIS A 109 0.30 -7.06 5.42
CA HIS A 109 1.53 -7.80 5.67
C HIS A 109 1.92 -8.72 4.50
N SER A 110 1.06 -8.86 3.48
CA SER A 110 1.34 -9.70 2.30
C SER A 110 2.51 -9.15 1.47
N GLU A 111 3.22 -10.05 0.79
CA GLU A 111 4.30 -9.67 -0.13
C GLU A 111 3.78 -8.80 -1.27
N LYS A 112 2.56 -9.10 -1.78
CA LYS A 112 1.89 -8.29 -2.79
C LYS A 112 1.70 -6.85 -2.32
N PHE A 113 1.25 -6.65 -1.08
CA PHE A 113 1.13 -5.30 -0.52
C PHE A 113 2.48 -4.61 -0.45
N LYS A 114 3.51 -5.26 0.10
CA LYS A 114 4.86 -4.68 0.21
C LYS A 114 5.45 -4.29 -1.15
N ALA A 115 5.28 -5.14 -2.16
CA ALA A 115 5.80 -4.89 -3.50
C ALA A 115 5.15 -3.67 -4.15
N VAL A 116 3.82 -3.59 -4.14
CA VAL A 116 3.08 -2.43 -4.67
C VAL A 116 3.35 -1.19 -3.85
N PHE A 117 3.36 -1.29 -2.52
CA PHE A 117 3.59 -0.14 -1.66
C PHE A 117 4.99 0.46 -1.82
N LYS A 118 6.00 -0.36 -2.17
CA LYS A 118 7.35 0.11 -2.48
C LYS A 118 7.40 1.03 -3.70
N THR A 119 6.51 0.85 -4.68
CA THR A 119 6.50 1.69 -5.90
C THR A 119 6.11 3.13 -5.61
N ARG A 120 5.40 3.40 -4.51
CA ARG A 120 5.05 4.76 -4.03
C ARG A 120 6.26 5.69 -3.95
N THR A 121 7.43 5.16 -3.59
CA THR A 121 8.68 5.94 -3.51
C THR A 121 9.07 6.60 -4.83
N SER A 122 8.62 6.04 -5.97
CA SER A 122 8.83 6.66 -7.29
C SER A 122 8.11 7.98 -7.47
N VAL A 123 6.99 8.19 -6.76
CA VAL A 123 6.19 9.43 -6.78
C VAL A 123 6.62 10.36 -5.64
N GLU A 124 6.94 9.81 -4.46
CA GLU A 124 7.36 10.63 -3.31
C GLU A 124 8.67 11.38 -3.56
N ARG A 125 9.61 10.78 -4.31
CA ARG A 125 10.89 11.42 -4.66
C ARG A 125 10.71 12.69 -5.50
N PRO A 126 10.06 12.65 -6.68
CA PRO A 126 9.84 13.87 -7.46
C PRO A 126 8.97 14.86 -6.70
N ASN A 127 7.96 14.40 -5.94
CA ASN A 127 7.18 15.31 -5.09
C ASN A 127 8.05 16.06 -4.09
N LYS A 128 8.99 15.38 -3.42
CA LYS A 128 9.96 16.05 -2.53
C LYS A 128 10.75 17.11 -3.30
N GLN A 129 11.26 16.81 -4.48
CA GLN A 129 12.02 17.77 -5.28
C GLN A 129 11.17 18.98 -5.67
N ILE A 130 9.95 18.75 -6.14
CA ILE A 130 9.00 19.81 -6.51
C ILE A 130 8.68 20.71 -5.31
N PHE A 131 8.39 20.14 -4.14
CA PHE A 131 7.96 20.91 -2.99
C PHE A 131 9.11 21.53 -2.18
N GLN A 132 10.25 20.84 -2.07
CA GLN A 132 11.38 21.27 -1.22
C GLN A 132 12.50 21.90 -2.04
N ASP A 133 12.96 21.26 -3.12
CA ASP A 133 14.11 21.76 -3.89
C ASP A 133 13.70 22.95 -4.77
N TYR A 134 12.52 22.88 -5.40
CA TYR A 134 11.95 23.98 -6.19
C TYR A 134 11.07 24.93 -5.36
N ALA A 135 10.81 24.62 -4.08
CA ALA A 135 10.09 25.46 -3.13
C ALA A 135 8.80 26.09 -3.69
N ILE A 136 8.03 25.34 -4.50
CA ILE A 136 6.89 25.90 -5.25
C ILE A 136 5.82 26.49 -4.33
N GLU A 137 5.68 25.95 -3.12
CA GLU A 137 4.72 26.44 -2.13
C GLU A 137 5.14 27.76 -1.46
N GLU A 138 6.43 28.10 -1.46
CA GLU A 138 6.93 29.38 -0.94
C GLU A 138 6.56 30.56 -1.84
N TYR A 139 6.16 30.28 -3.09
CA TYR A 139 5.72 31.33 -3.99
C TYR A 139 4.45 31.99 -3.46
N LYS A 140 4.53 33.31 -3.23
CA LYS A 140 3.49 34.12 -2.58
C LYS A 140 2.14 34.08 -3.31
N SER A 141 2.14 33.79 -4.61
CA SER A 141 0.91 33.62 -5.36
C SER A 141 0.24 32.29 -5.03
N GLN A 142 -0.99 32.35 -4.52
CA GLN A 142 -1.86 31.19 -4.35
C GLN A 142 -2.57 30.79 -5.66
N SER A 143 -2.38 31.57 -6.74
CA SER A 143 -3.02 31.30 -8.02
C SER A 143 -2.46 30.04 -8.66
N ALA A 144 -3.35 29.09 -8.97
CA ALA A 144 -3.01 27.89 -9.74
C ALA A 144 -2.39 28.25 -11.10
N ILE A 145 -2.75 29.39 -11.70
CA ILE A 145 -2.23 29.83 -12.99
C ILE A 145 -0.70 30.02 -12.97
N ILE A 146 -0.13 30.41 -11.83
CA ILE A 146 1.32 30.59 -11.68
C ILE A 146 1.99 29.31 -11.16
N ARG A 147 1.35 28.60 -10.22
CA ARG A 147 1.93 27.39 -9.63
C ARG A 147 2.02 26.23 -10.63
N MET A 148 1.04 26.10 -11.52
CA MET A 148 1.01 25.02 -12.53
C MET A 148 2.19 25.07 -13.52
N PRO A 149 2.52 26.20 -14.18
CA PRO A 149 3.70 26.26 -15.05
C PRO A 149 5.00 26.06 -14.27
N LEU A 150 5.11 26.61 -13.05
CA LEU A 150 6.30 26.37 -12.19
C LEU A 150 6.49 24.88 -11.86
N ALA A 151 5.42 24.19 -11.49
CA ALA A 151 5.46 22.74 -11.27
C ALA A 151 5.81 21.97 -12.54
N THR A 152 5.33 22.43 -13.69
CA THR A 152 5.66 21.83 -14.98
C THR A 152 7.16 21.97 -15.29
N PHE A 153 7.75 23.17 -15.11
CA PHE A 153 9.19 23.36 -15.28
C PHE A 153 10.01 22.54 -14.29
N ALA A 154 9.59 22.45 -13.03
CA ALA A 154 10.25 21.60 -12.04
C ALA A 154 10.28 20.12 -12.49
N VAL A 155 9.15 19.59 -12.98
CA VAL A 155 9.07 18.21 -13.50
C VAL A 155 9.97 18.00 -14.73
N ILE A 156 9.99 18.96 -15.66
CA ILE A 156 10.88 18.90 -16.84
C ILE A 156 12.34 18.82 -16.39
N ASN A 157 12.75 19.68 -15.47
CA ASN A 157 14.12 19.70 -14.98
C ASN A 157 14.49 18.41 -14.21
N ILE A 158 13.56 17.87 -13.41
CA ILE A 158 13.75 16.58 -12.72
C ILE A 158 13.99 15.45 -13.74
N HIS A 159 13.24 15.45 -14.85
CA HIS A 159 13.45 14.50 -15.93
C HIS A 159 14.77 14.70 -16.67
N LEU A 160 15.17 15.95 -16.92
CA LEU A 160 16.47 16.28 -17.51
C LEU A 160 17.62 15.79 -16.63
N ASP A 161 17.57 16.03 -15.32
CA ASP A 161 18.56 15.56 -14.36
C ASP A 161 18.65 14.03 -14.33
N ALA A 162 17.50 13.34 -14.36
CA ALA A 162 17.46 11.89 -14.44
C ALA A 162 18.06 11.38 -15.77
N TRP A 163 17.80 12.08 -16.87
CA TRP A 163 18.32 11.73 -18.19
C TRP A 163 19.83 11.91 -18.29
N ILE A 164 20.38 13.01 -17.76
CA ILE A 164 21.83 13.26 -17.65
C ILE A 164 22.49 12.14 -16.84
N LYS A 165 21.93 11.78 -15.68
CA LYS A 165 22.44 10.69 -14.84
C LYS A 165 22.40 9.32 -15.52
N HIS A 166 21.37 9.06 -16.33
CA HIS A 166 21.21 7.79 -17.03
C HIS A 166 22.15 7.66 -18.24
N THR A 167 22.32 8.74 -19.01
CA THR A 167 23.11 8.72 -20.26
C THR A 167 24.58 9.04 -20.04
N GLY A 168 24.95 9.63 -18.91
CA GLY A 168 26.28 10.20 -18.68
C GLY A 168 26.56 11.41 -19.58
N PHE A 169 25.53 11.97 -20.21
CA PHE A 169 25.66 13.09 -21.13
C PHE A 169 26.01 14.38 -20.37
N SER A 170 27.10 15.04 -20.77
CA SER A 170 27.51 16.34 -20.24
C SER A 170 27.21 17.45 -21.25
N PHE A 171 26.31 18.36 -20.90
CA PHE A 171 26.08 19.58 -21.69
C PHE A 171 27.34 20.45 -21.76
N ILE A 172 28.17 20.45 -20.71
CA ILE A 172 29.41 21.21 -20.65
C ILE A 172 30.36 20.72 -21.74
N ASP A 173 30.52 19.41 -21.87
CA ASP A 173 31.41 18.80 -22.87
C ASP A 173 30.92 19.12 -24.28
N LEU A 174 29.60 19.06 -24.52
CA LEU A 174 29.02 19.39 -25.82
C LEU A 174 29.23 20.87 -26.19
N LEU A 175 29.04 21.77 -25.23
CA LEU A 175 29.25 23.22 -25.44
C LEU A 175 30.73 23.54 -25.67
N GLN A 176 31.64 22.93 -24.92
CA GLN A 176 33.08 23.08 -25.09
C GLN A 176 33.53 22.57 -26.46
N ASN A 177 33.04 21.40 -26.89
CA ASN A 177 33.36 20.83 -28.20
C ASN A 177 32.88 21.73 -29.36
N LYS A 178 31.68 22.31 -29.26
CA LYS A 178 31.20 23.29 -30.26
C LYS A 178 31.99 24.59 -30.24
N ALA A 179 32.34 25.10 -29.06
CA ALA A 179 33.15 26.31 -28.95
C ALA A 179 34.53 26.12 -29.60
N ALA A 180 35.17 24.97 -29.38
CA ALA A 180 36.46 24.63 -29.98
C ALA A 180 36.41 24.49 -31.52
N GLN A 181 35.30 24.02 -32.07
CA GLN A 181 35.10 23.91 -33.53
C GLN A 181 34.93 25.27 -34.23
N ASN A 182 34.50 26.30 -33.51
CA ASN A 182 34.29 27.65 -34.07
C ASN A 182 35.52 28.55 -33.99
N THR A 183 36.61 28.09 -33.36
CA THR A 183 37.88 28.84 -33.22
C THR A 183 38.98 28.37 -34.18
N CYS A 184 38.64 27.59 -35.22
CA CYS A 184 39.52 27.27 -36.35
C CYS A 184 39.04 27.98 -37.62
#